data_AF-A0A419AWY4-F1
#
_entry.id   AF-A0A419AWY4-F1
#
_cell.length_a   1.000
_cell.length_b   1.000
_cell.length_c   1.000
_cell.angle_alpha   90.00
_cell.angle_beta   90.00
_cell.angle_gamma   90.00
#
_symmetry.space_group_name_H-M   'P 1'
#
loop_
_entity.id
_entity.type
_entity.pdbx_description
1 polymer ?
#
loop_
_entity_poly.entity_id
_entity_poly.type
_entity_poly.pdbx_seq_one_letter_code
_entity_poly.pdbx_strand_id
1 'polypeptide(L)'
;MAHLEEVTVKAILTDKIKEQIENGSLKIDGLQLRDSCGKFTTPLDTLMVKEDQKYSPALMVQFQNEFLVTQSIINRDIRAGFREQSEKLSRIERKLDLLLINDIEKLNADMNFFFSEVADLDKDDREEARQLLYDGKKTAALLAQKLEQFIVEYVDGMTLKNTYGHQNIVTYGRFNDGEKNKAYYSDYAIVEYPCFKGSSAEVYTSAFLEMLNSLNILSLIHRGHSPREYFDNLDVVKGKLERLLKTLAVDDLQKCFSVKYPGFRDMCYQLYPNYQDNKKLYYRGNSEAERLCVYLSEFSSDMLAIRGRVVGDSAVPQDENLHCAITEILNMLESIENLKMRASTLPDTAEEREQAISVLSDKFFLANSGSDNTVPDPA
;
A
#
# COMPACT_ATOMS: atom_id res chain seq x y z
N MET A 1 0.05 41.99 49.65
CA MET A 1 0.99 40.88 49.95
C MET A 1 1.64 40.50 48.64
N ALA A 2 2.95 40.71 48.49
CA ALA A 2 3.66 40.42 47.24
C ALA A 2 3.87 38.91 47.12
N HIS A 3 3.42 38.32 46.00
CA HIS A 3 3.76 36.95 45.62
C HIS A 3 5.27 36.89 45.38
N LEU A 4 6.01 36.20 46.25
CA LEU A 4 7.39 35.83 46.01
C LEU A 4 7.38 34.52 45.23
N GLU A 5 7.66 34.58 43.94
CA GLU A 5 7.99 33.39 43.15
C GLU A 5 9.42 32.97 43.45
N GLU A 6 9.60 31.72 43.87
CA GLU A 6 10.91 31.14 44.15
C GLU A 6 11.54 30.65 42.84
N VAL A 7 12.52 31.40 42.33
CA VAL A 7 13.23 31.06 41.09
C VAL A 7 14.48 30.25 41.42
N THR A 8 14.51 28.97 41.05
CA THR A 8 15.68 28.10 41.24
C THR A 8 16.62 28.19 40.03
N VAL A 9 17.83 28.73 40.21
CA VAL A 9 18.85 28.80 39.16
C VAL A 9 19.89 27.70 39.35
N LYS A 10 20.15 26.90 38.32
CA LYS A 10 21.26 25.93 38.28
C LYS A 10 22.44 26.53 37.52
N ALA A 11 23.58 26.68 38.18
CA ALA A 11 24.85 27.06 37.56
C ALA A 11 25.82 25.88 37.59
N ILE A 12 26.52 25.64 36.48
CA ILE A 12 27.62 24.68 36.41
C ILE A 12 28.91 25.47 36.67
N LEU A 13 29.55 25.20 37.80
CA LEU A 13 30.80 25.84 38.21
C LEU A 13 31.96 24.89 37.93
N THR A 14 33.11 25.43 37.51
CA THR A 14 34.36 24.68 37.44
C THR A 14 34.82 24.28 38.85
N ASP A 15 35.56 23.18 38.98
CA ASP A 15 35.95 22.66 40.29
C ASP A 15 36.82 23.65 41.08
N LYS A 16 37.61 24.47 40.37
CA LYS A 16 38.37 25.58 40.96
C LYS A 16 37.49 26.63 41.63
N ILE A 17 36.35 27.00 41.03
CA ILE A 17 35.42 27.98 41.62
C ILE A 17 34.66 27.34 42.79
N LYS A 18 34.32 26.06 42.70
CA LYS A 18 33.72 25.33 43.83
C LYS A 18 34.66 25.31 45.03
N GLU A 19 35.93 24.95 44.83
CA GLU A 19 36.95 24.96 45.89
C GLU A 19 37.10 26.35 46.52
N GLN A 20 37.01 27.42 45.72
CA GLN A 20 37.07 28.80 46.20
C GLN A 20 35.83 29.25 46.99
N ILE A 21 34.66 28.70 46.71
CA ILE A 21 33.47 28.92 47.52
C ILE A 21 33.56 28.13 48.83
N GLU A 22 33.98 26.86 48.74
CA GLU A 22 34.12 25.97 49.88
C GLU A 22 35.16 26.47 50.89
N ASN A 23 36.27 27.06 50.42
CA ASN A 23 37.30 27.64 51.28
C ASN A 23 36.98 29.07 51.77
N GLY A 24 35.81 29.61 51.41
CA GLY A 24 35.33 30.93 51.86
C GLY A 24 35.98 32.14 51.19
N SER A 25 36.86 31.93 50.20
CA SER A 25 37.44 33.03 49.42
C SER A 25 36.43 33.69 48.48
N LEU A 26 35.34 33.01 48.15
CA LEU A 26 34.24 33.53 47.34
C LEU A 26 32.89 33.25 48.02
N LYS A 27 32.03 34.26 48.14
CA LYS A 27 30.67 34.12 48.70
C LYS A 27 29.64 34.51 47.65
N ILE A 28 28.65 33.65 47.43
CA ILE A 28 27.51 33.95 46.55
C ILE A 28 26.41 34.59 47.41
N ASP A 29 26.12 35.88 47.17
CA ASP A 29 25.03 36.60 47.84
C ASP A 29 24.12 37.22 46.75
N GLY A 30 23.04 36.51 46.42
CA GLY A 30 22.16 36.84 45.29
C GLY A 30 22.79 36.64 43.90
N LEU A 31 22.19 37.22 42.85
CA LEU A 31 22.68 37.21 41.46
C LEU A 31 23.93 38.09 41.23
N GLN A 32 24.67 38.46 42.29
CA GLN A 32 25.83 39.34 42.21
C GLN A 32 27.08 38.61 42.72
N LEU A 33 28.09 38.51 41.86
CA LEU A 33 29.41 38.02 42.25
C LEU A 33 30.23 39.17 42.84
N ARG A 34 30.81 38.94 44.02
CA ARG A 34 31.73 39.85 44.70
C ARG A 34 33.06 39.14 44.95
N ASP A 35 34.16 39.88 44.90
CA ASP A 35 35.46 39.34 45.31
C ASP A 35 35.58 39.24 46.85
N SER A 36 36.66 38.62 47.33
CA SER A 36 36.96 38.46 48.76
C SER A 36 37.10 39.79 49.53
N CYS A 37 37.27 40.91 48.80
CA CYS A 37 37.36 42.26 49.35
C CYS A 37 36.01 43.01 49.29
N GLY A 38 34.94 42.37 48.80
CA GLY A 38 33.61 42.95 48.67
C GLY A 38 33.43 43.88 47.46
N LYS A 39 34.38 43.93 46.53
CA LYS A 39 34.30 44.75 45.32
C LYS A 39 33.43 44.07 44.26
N PHE A 40 32.56 44.84 43.63
CA PHE A 40 31.67 44.37 42.56
C PHE A 40 32.49 43.94 41.35
N THR A 41 32.35 42.70 40.89
CA THR A 41 33.11 42.20 39.74
C THR A 41 32.32 42.23 38.43
N THR A 42 31.00 41.98 38.39
CA THR A 42 30.10 42.33 37.27
C THR A 42 28.63 42.11 37.70
N PRO A 43 27.65 42.96 37.35
CA PRO A 43 26.24 42.59 37.49
C PRO A 43 25.89 41.51 36.44
N LEU A 44 25.43 40.35 36.89
CA LEU A 44 24.76 39.40 35.99
C LEU A 44 23.36 39.96 35.73
N ASP A 45 23.22 40.67 34.61
CA ASP A 45 21.92 41.11 34.11
C ASP A 45 21.03 39.89 33.99
N THR A 46 20.03 39.81 34.85
CA THR A 46 19.01 38.76 34.82
C THR A 46 18.22 39.02 33.55
N LEU A 47 18.39 38.18 32.52
CA LEU A 47 17.62 38.25 31.29
C LEU A 47 16.14 37.97 31.61
N MET A 48 15.40 39.03 31.89
CA MET A 48 13.95 39.02 31.83
C MET A 48 13.59 38.85 30.34
N VAL A 49 13.23 37.62 29.95
CA VAL A 49 12.66 37.37 28.63
C VAL A 49 11.37 38.18 28.56
N LYS A 50 11.27 39.12 27.62
CA LYS A 50 10.00 39.83 27.38
C LYS A 50 8.92 38.80 27.02
N GLU A 51 7.68 39.02 27.46
CA GLU A 51 6.56 38.05 27.27
C GLU A 51 6.35 37.65 25.79
N ASP A 52 6.81 38.46 24.84
CA ASP A 52 6.71 38.24 23.40
C ASP A 52 7.89 37.45 22.78
N GLN A 53 8.96 37.17 23.55
CA GLN A 53 10.15 36.49 23.04
C GLN A 53 10.12 34.98 23.29
N LYS A 54 10.20 34.20 22.21
CA LYS A 54 10.13 32.73 22.20
C LYS A 54 11.43 32.02 22.64
N TYR A 55 12.54 32.75 22.68
CA TYR A 55 13.87 32.22 23.02
C TYR A 55 14.58 33.20 23.96
N SER A 56 15.30 32.68 24.95
CA SER A 56 16.24 33.50 25.74
C SER A 56 17.54 33.72 24.94
N PRO A 57 18.10 34.94 24.87
CA PRO A 57 19.45 35.15 24.36
C PRO A 57 20.45 34.29 25.14
N ALA A 58 21.42 33.66 24.46
CA ALA A 58 22.53 33.03 25.16
C ALA A 58 23.47 34.11 25.70
N LEU A 59 23.64 34.23 27.01
CA LEU A 59 24.64 35.09 27.62
C LEU A 59 25.99 34.37 27.61
N MET A 60 26.99 35.03 27.04
CA MET A 60 28.40 34.72 27.24
C MET A 60 29.01 35.83 28.08
N VAL A 61 29.42 35.52 29.31
CA VAL A 61 30.07 36.48 30.21
C VAL A 61 31.51 36.01 30.46
N GLN A 62 32.47 36.88 30.23
CA GLN A 62 33.87 36.61 30.54
C GLN A 62 34.12 36.90 32.02
N PHE A 63 34.58 35.91 32.79
CA PHE A 63 34.96 36.07 34.19
C PHE A 63 36.38 35.54 34.40
N GLN A 64 37.30 36.45 34.74
CA GLN A 64 38.74 36.17 34.73
C GLN A 64 39.21 35.57 33.39
N ASN A 65 39.75 34.35 33.38
CA ASN A 65 40.28 33.66 32.20
C ASN A 65 39.28 32.65 31.58
N GLU A 66 38.02 32.64 32.00
CA GLU A 66 37.01 31.69 31.55
C GLU A 66 35.77 32.40 30.98
N PHE A 67 35.04 31.69 30.10
CA PHE A 67 33.74 32.13 29.57
C PHE A 67 32.63 31.32 30.24
N LEU A 68 31.70 32.01 30.88
CA LEU A 68 30.47 31.44 31.43
C LEU A 68 29.36 31.59 30.38
N VAL A 69 28.74 30.47 30.00
CA VAL A 69 27.65 30.44 29.00
C VAL A 69 26.35 30.00 29.66
N THR A 70 25.28 30.76 29.52
CA THR A 70 23.94 30.34 29.98
C THR A 70 23.31 29.37 28.98
N GLN A 71 22.84 28.21 29.45
CA GLN A 71 22.15 27.22 28.61
C GLN A 71 20.81 27.79 28.13
N SER A 72 20.60 27.89 26.81
CA SER A 72 19.30 28.34 26.27
C SER A 72 18.22 27.31 26.61
N ILE A 73 17.19 27.71 27.36
CA ILE A 73 16.06 26.84 27.68
C ILE A 73 15.02 27.03 26.58
N ILE A 74 14.73 25.97 25.80
CA ILE A 74 13.61 25.98 24.85
C ILE A 74 12.33 26.28 25.64
N ASN A 75 11.61 27.33 25.26
CA ASN A 75 10.39 27.75 25.93
C ASN A 75 9.39 26.58 26.04
N ARG A 76 8.87 26.35 27.26
CA ARG A 76 7.92 25.28 27.56
C ARG A 76 6.64 25.38 26.73
N ASP A 77 6.21 26.59 26.37
CA ASP A 77 5.01 26.85 25.59
C ASP A 77 5.14 26.37 24.15
N ILE A 78 6.35 26.41 23.57
CA ILE A 78 6.62 25.85 22.23
C ILE A 78 6.51 24.32 22.27
N ARG A 79 7.03 23.68 23.33
CA ARG A 79 6.91 22.22 23.51
C ARG A 79 5.47 21.79 23.79
N ALA A 80 4.70 22.59 24.53
CA ALA A 80 3.29 22.34 24.77
C ALA A 80 2.48 22.51 23.49
N GLY A 81 2.69 23.60 22.75
CA GLY A 81 2.04 23.85 21.46
C GLY A 81 2.37 22.79 20.42
N PHE A 82 3.61 22.30 20.33
CA PHE A 82 3.96 21.20 19.44
C PHE A 82 3.25 19.89 19.82
N ARG A 83 3.18 19.56 21.12
CA ARG A 83 2.43 18.38 21.59
C ARG A 83 0.94 18.47 21.25
N GLU A 84 0.32 19.62 21.49
CA GLU A 84 -1.09 19.85 21.16
C GLU A 84 -1.35 19.70 19.66
N GLN A 85 -0.48 20.23 18.80
CA GLN A 85 -0.60 20.07 17.35
C GLN A 85 -0.41 18.62 16.90
N SER A 86 0.58 17.91 17.48
CA SER A 86 0.78 16.49 17.23
C SER A 86 -0.45 15.66 17.61
N GLU A 87 -1.06 15.94 18.77
CA GLU A 87 -2.29 15.25 19.19
C GLU A 87 -3.47 15.55 18.27
N LYS A 88 -3.60 16.78 17.78
CA LYS A 88 -4.63 17.15 16.79
C LYS A 88 -4.44 16.38 15.49
N LEU A 89 -3.22 16.27 14.99
CA LEU A 89 -2.89 15.51 13.78
C LEU A 89 -3.24 14.02 13.94
N SER A 90 -2.81 13.39 15.04
CA SER A 90 -3.15 11.98 15.29
C SER A 90 -4.66 11.73 15.43
N ARG A 91 -5.43 12.70 15.93
CA ARG A 91 -6.89 12.61 15.97
C ARG A 91 -7.53 12.72 14.59
N ILE A 92 -6.95 13.53 13.70
CA ILE A 92 -7.43 13.66 12.31
C ILE A 92 -7.15 12.37 11.54
N GLU A 93 -5.93 11.83 11.66
CA GLU A 93 -5.52 10.56 11.05
C GLU A 93 -6.48 9.42 11.43
N ARG A 94 -6.74 9.22 12.73
CA ARG A 94 -7.70 8.21 13.21
C ARG A 94 -9.13 8.40 12.66
N LYS A 95 -9.56 9.65 12.48
CA LYS A 95 -10.89 9.92 11.91
C LYS A 95 -10.95 9.59 10.43
N LEU A 96 -9.87 9.85 9.69
CA LEU A 96 -9.75 9.47 8.29
C LEU A 96 -9.76 7.94 8.14
N ASP A 97 -9.01 7.22 8.98
CA ASP A 97 -9.03 5.75 8.99
C ASP A 97 -10.42 5.18 9.23
N LEU A 98 -11.15 5.72 10.22
CA LEU A 98 -12.53 5.32 10.49
C LEU A 98 -13.48 5.61 9.32
N LEU A 99 -13.31 6.74 8.63
CA LEU A 99 -14.12 7.05 7.44
C LEU A 99 -13.82 6.08 6.30
N LEU A 100 -12.55 5.74 6.08
CA LEU A 100 -12.16 4.77 5.05
C LEU A 100 -12.71 3.37 5.35
N ILE A 101 -12.65 2.92 6.61
CA ILE A 101 -13.24 1.64 7.03
C ILE A 101 -14.74 1.64 6.78
N ASN A 102 -15.46 2.68 7.22
CA ASN A 102 -16.90 2.78 7.02
C ASN A 102 -17.30 2.80 5.54
N ASP A 103 -16.52 3.49 4.69
CA ASP A 103 -16.76 3.54 3.24
C ASP A 103 -16.59 2.15 2.59
N ILE A 104 -15.58 1.38 3.03
CA ILE A 104 -15.34 0.01 2.55
C ILE A 104 -16.41 -0.95 3.05
N GLU A 105 -16.80 -0.88 4.33
CA GLU A 105 -17.88 -1.68 4.89
C GLU A 105 -19.21 -1.42 4.19
N LYS A 106 -19.50 -0.16 3.88
CA LYS A 106 -20.68 0.22 3.10
C LYS A 106 -20.62 -0.35 1.69
N LEU A 107 -19.48 -0.24 1.00
CA LEU A 107 -19.31 -0.83 -0.32
C LEU A 107 -19.53 -2.36 -0.27
N ASN A 108 -19.01 -3.04 0.74
CA ASN A 108 -19.25 -4.47 0.94
C ASN A 108 -20.73 -4.80 1.17
N ALA A 109 -21.43 -3.99 1.98
CA ALA A 109 -22.86 -4.16 2.18
C ALA A 109 -23.64 -3.97 0.88
N ASP A 110 -23.33 -2.92 0.10
CA ASP A 110 -23.97 -2.63 -1.18
C ASP A 110 -23.71 -3.73 -2.24
N MET A 111 -22.49 -4.31 -2.27
CA MET A 111 -22.16 -5.43 -3.14
C MET A 111 -22.89 -6.72 -2.74
N ASN A 112 -22.87 -7.06 -1.45
CA ASN A 112 -23.54 -8.26 -0.95
C ASN A 112 -25.05 -8.16 -1.16
N PHE A 113 -25.64 -6.99 -0.90
CA PHE A 113 -27.04 -6.72 -1.21
C PHE A 113 -27.31 -6.95 -2.70
N PHE A 114 -26.52 -6.36 -3.59
CA PHE A 114 -26.68 -6.59 -5.03
C PHE A 114 -26.64 -8.08 -5.40
N PHE A 115 -25.65 -8.84 -4.91
CA PHE A 115 -25.55 -10.27 -5.24
C PHE A 115 -26.70 -11.11 -4.67
N SER A 116 -27.17 -10.80 -3.46
CA SER A 116 -28.35 -11.45 -2.87
C SER A 116 -29.61 -11.18 -3.70
N GLU A 117 -29.86 -9.92 -4.04
CA GLU A 117 -31.04 -9.55 -4.85
C GLU A 117 -30.97 -10.17 -6.25
N VAL A 118 -29.79 -10.31 -6.86
CA VAL A 118 -29.62 -11.03 -8.12
C VAL A 118 -29.97 -12.52 -7.99
N ALA A 119 -29.66 -13.14 -6.85
CA ALA A 119 -29.94 -14.55 -6.61
C ALA A 119 -31.43 -14.81 -6.38
N ASP A 120 -32.10 -13.87 -5.69
CA ASP A 120 -33.51 -13.99 -5.31
C ASP A 120 -34.49 -13.46 -6.39
N LEU A 121 -33.99 -12.74 -7.40
CA LEU A 121 -34.80 -12.14 -8.46
C LEU A 121 -35.62 -13.19 -9.23
N ASP A 122 -36.94 -12.96 -9.35
CA ASP A 122 -37.81 -13.75 -10.22
C ASP A 122 -37.60 -13.38 -11.69
N LYS A 123 -37.59 -14.39 -12.57
CA LYS A 123 -37.42 -14.24 -14.02
C LYS A 123 -38.44 -13.27 -14.63
N ASP A 124 -39.67 -13.26 -14.10
CA ASP A 124 -40.76 -12.45 -14.62
C ASP A 124 -40.86 -11.05 -13.95
N ASP A 125 -40.10 -10.77 -12.88
CA ASP A 125 -40.11 -9.48 -12.20
C ASP A 125 -39.25 -8.42 -12.90
N ARG A 126 -39.85 -7.77 -13.89
CA ARG A 126 -39.20 -6.73 -14.69
C ARG A 126 -38.95 -5.43 -13.92
N GLU A 127 -39.76 -5.12 -12.91
CA GLU A 127 -39.63 -3.85 -12.17
C GLU A 127 -38.48 -3.95 -11.18
N GLU A 128 -38.39 -5.06 -10.44
CA GLU A 128 -37.28 -5.35 -9.54
C GLU A 128 -35.96 -5.46 -10.31
N ALA A 129 -35.94 -6.17 -11.43
CA ALA A 129 -34.77 -6.24 -12.31
C ALA A 129 -34.31 -4.86 -12.81
N ARG A 130 -35.26 -3.95 -13.10
CA ARG A 130 -34.95 -2.60 -13.55
C ARG A 130 -34.32 -1.77 -12.43
N GLN A 131 -34.83 -1.89 -11.21
CA GLN A 131 -34.30 -1.23 -10.03
C GLN A 131 -32.89 -1.76 -9.71
N LEU A 132 -32.72 -3.07 -9.71
CA LEU A 132 -31.45 -3.74 -9.48
C LEU A 132 -30.39 -3.37 -10.53
N LEU A 133 -30.79 -3.22 -11.80
CA LEU A 133 -29.90 -2.70 -12.86
C LEU A 133 -29.47 -1.25 -12.63
N TYR A 134 -30.28 -0.43 -11.94
CA TYR A 134 -29.91 0.95 -11.62
C TYR A 134 -28.99 1.00 -10.40
N ASP A 135 -29.35 0.32 -9.32
CA ASP A 135 -28.59 0.31 -8.08
C ASP A 135 -27.26 -0.42 -8.24
N GLY A 136 -27.25 -1.58 -8.91
CA GLY A 136 -26.03 -2.33 -9.21
C GLY A 136 -25.04 -1.56 -10.07
N LYS A 137 -25.51 -0.71 -11.01
CA LYS A 137 -24.62 0.19 -11.77
C LYS A 137 -23.92 1.21 -10.88
N LYS A 138 -24.62 1.75 -9.88
CA LYS A 138 -24.05 2.70 -8.93
C LYS A 138 -22.99 2.03 -8.07
N THR A 139 -23.27 0.83 -7.57
CA THR A 139 -22.30 0.03 -6.79
C THR A 139 -21.09 -0.34 -7.64
N ALA A 140 -21.29 -0.78 -8.89
CA ALA A 140 -20.19 -1.08 -9.81
C ALA A 140 -19.33 0.16 -10.10
N ALA A 141 -19.93 1.34 -10.29
CA ALA A 141 -19.18 2.58 -10.50
C ALA A 141 -18.33 2.95 -9.27
N LEU A 142 -18.87 2.79 -8.06
CA LEU A 142 -18.13 3.02 -6.82
C LEU A 142 -16.96 2.04 -6.67
N LEU A 143 -17.19 0.77 -6.97
CA LEU A 143 -16.17 -0.26 -6.96
C LEU A 143 -15.05 0.06 -7.97
N ALA A 144 -15.41 0.41 -9.21
CA ALA A 144 -14.47 0.80 -10.26
C ALA A 144 -13.56 1.98 -9.84
N GLN A 145 -14.11 2.96 -9.12
CA GLN A 145 -13.37 4.10 -8.57
C GLN A 145 -12.32 3.64 -7.54
N LYS A 146 -12.63 2.63 -6.74
CA LYS A 146 -11.76 2.12 -5.67
C LYS A 146 -10.77 1.05 -6.14
N LEU A 147 -10.99 0.40 -7.28
CA LEU A 147 -10.10 -0.66 -7.79
C LEU A 147 -8.62 -0.24 -7.91
N GLU A 148 -8.34 0.99 -8.36
CA GLU A 148 -6.95 1.44 -8.46
C GLU A 148 -6.30 1.53 -7.07
N GLN A 149 -7.05 1.99 -6.06
CA GLN A 149 -6.56 2.09 -4.69
C GLN A 149 -6.16 0.72 -4.16
N PHE A 150 -7.00 -0.31 -4.34
CA PHE A 150 -6.68 -1.66 -3.87
C PHE A 150 -5.46 -2.27 -4.57
N ILE A 151 -5.29 -2.03 -5.87
CA ILE A 151 -4.11 -2.47 -6.62
C ILE A 151 -2.84 -1.77 -6.12
N VAL A 152 -2.91 -0.46 -5.89
CA VAL A 152 -1.79 0.32 -5.35
C VAL A 152 -1.43 -0.15 -3.94
N GLU A 153 -2.40 -0.35 -3.07
CA GLU A 153 -2.19 -0.87 -1.70
C GLU A 153 -1.51 -2.24 -1.71
N TYR A 154 -1.88 -3.12 -2.64
CA TYR A 154 -1.22 -4.42 -2.82
C TYR A 154 0.26 -4.26 -3.21
N VAL A 155 0.56 -3.37 -4.16
CA VAL A 155 1.95 -3.09 -4.58
C VAL A 155 2.76 -2.45 -3.46
N ASP A 156 2.17 -1.48 -2.77
CA ASP A 156 2.82 -0.75 -1.68
C ASP A 156 3.11 -1.66 -0.47
N GLY A 157 2.35 -2.74 -0.31
CA GLY A 157 2.55 -3.76 0.72
C GLY A 157 3.75 -4.68 0.50
N MET A 158 4.46 -4.61 -0.63
CA MET A 158 5.65 -5.42 -0.89
C MET A 158 6.81 -5.06 0.05
N THR A 159 7.54 -6.07 0.53
CA THR A 159 8.65 -5.87 1.46
C THR A 159 9.97 -5.73 0.73
N LEU A 160 10.64 -4.60 0.94
CA LEU A 160 11.99 -4.33 0.48
C LEU A 160 13.01 -4.56 1.60
N LYS A 161 14.15 -5.14 1.26
CA LYS A 161 15.28 -5.30 2.18
C LYS A 161 16.58 -4.85 1.54
N ASN A 162 17.38 -4.15 2.32
CA ASN A 162 18.73 -3.77 1.92
C ASN A 162 19.64 -5.01 1.84
N THR A 163 20.37 -5.19 0.75
CA THR A 163 21.27 -6.34 0.54
C THR A 163 22.54 -6.28 1.40
N TYR A 164 22.92 -5.12 1.94
CA TYR A 164 24.12 -4.90 2.76
C TYR A 164 23.86 -4.73 4.27
N GLY A 165 22.59 -4.66 4.71
CA GLY A 165 22.24 -4.46 6.12
C GLY A 165 20.95 -5.17 6.51
N HIS A 166 21.02 -6.06 7.49
CA HIS A 166 19.86 -6.86 7.95
C HIS A 166 18.76 -6.06 8.66
N GLN A 167 18.93 -4.76 8.89
CA GLN A 167 18.08 -3.96 9.77
C GLN A 167 17.12 -2.99 9.06
N ASN A 168 17.24 -2.79 7.74
CA ASN A 168 16.38 -1.85 7.02
C ASN A 168 15.37 -2.63 6.16
N ILE A 169 14.27 -3.04 6.80
CA ILE A 169 13.07 -3.57 6.14
C ILE A 169 12.11 -2.39 5.98
N VAL A 170 11.67 -2.13 4.74
CA VAL A 170 10.74 -1.05 4.42
C VAL A 170 9.71 -1.57 3.42
N THR A 171 8.49 -1.05 3.47
CA THR A 171 7.48 -1.36 2.45
C THR A 171 7.75 -0.57 1.18
N TYR A 172 7.32 -1.10 0.03
CA TYR A 172 7.51 -0.45 -1.26
C TYR A 172 6.86 0.95 -1.29
N GLY A 173 5.66 1.10 -0.71
CA GLY A 173 4.99 2.41 -0.63
C GLY A 173 5.81 3.46 0.10
N ARG A 174 6.36 3.12 1.28
CA ARG A 174 7.23 4.02 2.07
C ARG A 174 8.51 4.40 1.33
N PHE A 175 9.09 3.44 0.60
CA PHE A 175 10.25 3.70 -0.24
C PHE A 175 9.93 4.67 -1.38
N ASN A 176 8.77 4.49 -2.03
CA ASN A 176 8.33 5.32 -3.14
C ASN A 176 7.97 6.77 -2.70
N ASP A 177 7.39 6.92 -1.52
CA ASP A 177 6.94 8.20 -0.93
C ASP A 177 8.06 9.15 -0.50
N GLY A 178 9.33 8.76 -0.67
CA GLY A 178 10.43 9.70 -0.49
C GLY A 178 11.15 9.61 0.86
N GLU A 179 11.05 8.50 1.59
CA GLU A 179 12.12 8.05 2.53
C GLU A 179 13.40 7.66 1.75
N LYS A 180 13.78 8.50 0.78
CA LYS A 180 14.96 8.40 -0.08
C LYS A 180 16.16 8.77 0.78
N ASN A 181 16.56 7.82 1.59
CA ASN A 181 17.80 7.88 2.31
C ASN A 181 18.91 7.76 1.26
N LYS A 182 19.49 8.91 0.84
CA LYS A 182 20.40 9.05 -0.32
C LYS A 182 21.61 8.10 -0.30
N ALA A 183 21.92 7.51 0.85
CA ALA A 183 23.00 6.54 1.02
C ALA A 183 22.71 5.13 0.47
N TYR A 184 21.48 4.82 0.04
CA TYR A 184 21.06 3.43 -0.25
C TYR A 184 20.42 3.24 -1.64
N TYR A 185 20.73 4.12 -2.58
CA TYR A 185 20.12 4.15 -3.92
C TYR A 185 20.38 2.91 -4.79
N SER A 186 21.27 2.00 -4.38
CA SER A 186 21.74 0.90 -5.22
C SER A 186 21.26 -0.50 -4.82
N ASP A 187 20.70 -0.70 -3.63
CA ASP A 187 20.84 -2.01 -2.97
C ASP A 187 19.59 -2.53 -2.22
N TYR A 188 18.39 -2.13 -2.61
CA TYR A 188 17.16 -2.76 -2.12
C TYR A 188 16.66 -3.81 -3.11
N ALA A 189 16.45 -5.03 -2.62
CA ALA A 189 15.73 -6.07 -3.34
C ALA A 189 14.37 -6.29 -2.67
N ILE A 190 13.33 -6.57 -3.46
CA ILE A 190 12.09 -7.13 -2.90
C ILE A 190 12.44 -8.52 -2.36
N VAL A 191 12.06 -8.77 -1.12
CA VAL A 191 12.35 -10.05 -0.46
C VAL A 191 11.10 -10.84 -0.14
N GLU A 192 9.94 -10.20 -0.22
CA GLU A 192 8.66 -10.84 0.07
C GLU A 192 7.54 -10.13 -0.68
N TYR A 193 6.75 -10.92 -1.39
CA TYR A 193 5.51 -10.49 -2.00
C TYR A 193 4.34 -10.86 -1.07
N PRO A 194 3.39 -9.94 -0.81
CA PRO A 194 2.18 -10.28 -0.08
C PRO A 194 1.36 -11.29 -0.90
N CYS A 195 0.57 -12.12 -0.22
CA CYS A 195 -0.35 -13.03 -0.88
C CYS A 195 -1.38 -12.21 -1.67
N PHE A 196 -1.40 -12.38 -3.00
CA PHE A 196 -2.42 -11.73 -3.83
C PHE A 196 -3.80 -12.36 -3.64
N LYS A 197 -3.84 -13.68 -3.48
CA LYS A 197 -5.08 -14.42 -3.25
C LYS A 197 -5.71 -14.04 -1.91
N GLY A 198 -6.96 -13.57 -1.94
CA GLY A 198 -7.64 -13.04 -0.76
C GLY A 198 -7.21 -11.62 -0.37
N SER A 199 -6.34 -10.97 -1.15
CA SER A 199 -6.08 -9.53 -1.00
C SER A 199 -7.29 -8.72 -1.45
N SER A 200 -7.40 -7.48 -0.98
CA SER A 200 -8.44 -6.56 -1.45
C SER A 200 -8.38 -6.37 -2.98
N ALA A 201 -7.19 -6.30 -3.57
CA ALA A 201 -7.04 -6.18 -5.02
C ALA A 201 -7.70 -7.34 -5.78
N GLU A 202 -7.50 -8.58 -5.31
CA GLU A 202 -8.08 -9.78 -5.91
C GLU A 202 -9.59 -9.82 -5.69
N VAL A 203 -10.03 -9.75 -4.43
CA VAL A 203 -11.45 -9.88 -4.05
C VAL A 203 -12.32 -8.84 -4.75
N TYR A 204 -11.91 -7.56 -4.72
CA TYR A 204 -12.70 -6.48 -5.32
C TYR A 204 -12.66 -6.49 -6.85
N THR A 205 -11.57 -6.96 -7.46
CA THR A 205 -11.53 -7.12 -8.92
C THR A 205 -12.44 -8.27 -9.36
N SER A 206 -12.39 -9.41 -8.68
CA SER A 206 -13.27 -10.55 -8.90
C SER A 206 -14.74 -10.16 -8.73
N ALA A 207 -15.08 -9.46 -7.64
CA ALA A 207 -16.43 -8.96 -7.40
C ALA A 207 -16.89 -7.98 -8.50
N PHE A 208 -16.00 -7.09 -8.97
CA PHE A 208 -16.34 -6.15 -10.04
C PHE A 208 -16.65 -6.87 -11.36
N LEU A 209 -15.84 -7.87 -11.73
CA LEU A 209 -16.07 -8.67 -12.94
C LEU A 209 -17.39 -9.44 -12.85
N GLU A 210 -17.71 -10.02 -11.68
CA GLU A 210 -18.97 -10.72 -11.47
C GLU A 210 -20.15 -9.75 -11.55
N MET A 211 -20.08 -8.59 -10.89
CA MET A 211 -21.12 -7.56 -10.99
C MET A 211 -21.36 -7.10 -12.43
N LEU A 212 -20.29 -6.87 -13.21
CA LEU A 212 -20.43 -6.52 -14.62
C LEU A 212 -21.12 -7.63 -15.42
N ASN A 213 -20.75 -8.88 -15.16
CA ASN A 213 -21.37 -10.05 -15.79
C ASN A 213 -22.86 -10.16 -15.44
N SER A 214 -23.23 -10.07 -14.15
CA SER A 214 -24.63 -10.11 -13.70
C SER A 214 -25.43 -8.95 -14.30
N LEU A 215 -24.90 -7.73 -14.28
CA LEU A 215 -25.55 -6.56 -14.89
C LEU A 215 -25.75 -6.73 -16.40
N ASN A 216 -24.78 -7.33 -17.09
CA ASN A 216 -24.89 -7.61 -18.52
C ASN A 216 -25.96 -8.66 -18.80
N ILE A 217 -26.00 -9.76 -18.04
CA ILE A 217 -27.01 -10.81 -18.17
C ILE A 217 -28.41 -10.24 -17.91
N LEU A 218 -28.61 -9.51 -16.81
CA LEU A 218 -29.89 -8.88 -16.50
C LEU A 218 -30.31 -7.88 -17.58
N SER A 219 -29.38 -7.10 -18.12
CA SER A 219 -29.67 -6.18 -19.22
C SER A 219 -30.06 -6.93 -20.50
N LEU A 220 -29.43 -8.06 -20.79
CA LEU A 220 -29.79 -8.89 -21.94
C LEU A 220 -31.20 -9.49 -21.77
N ILE A 221 -31.51 -10.04 -20.59
CA ILE A 221 -32.81 -10.66 -20.30
C ILE A 221 -33.94 -9.62 -20.35
N HIS A 222 -33.79 -8.49 -19.66
CA HIS A 222 -34.90 -7.54 -19.48
C HIS A 222 -34.90 -6.37 -20.48
N ARG A 223 -33.79 -6.11 -21.17
CA ARG A 223 -33.68 -5.00 -22.17
C ARG A 223 -33.26 -5.46 -23.56
N GLY A 224 -32.88 -6.72 -23.74
CA GLY A 224 -32.52 -7.29 -25.05
C GLY A 224 -31.16 -6.84 -25.59
N HIS A 225 -30.36 -6.12 -24.80
CA HIS A 225 -29.06 -5.61 -25.23
C HIS A 225 -28.09 -5.45 -24.05
N SER A 226 -26.79 -5.53 -24.33
CA SER A 226 -25.74 -5.23 -23.35
C SER A 226 -25.75 -3.75 -22.92
N PRO A 227 -25.32 -3.44 -21.68
CA PRO A 227 -25.06 -2.07 -21.26
C PRO A 227 -23.97 -1.44 -22.15
N ARG A 228 -24.14 -0.16 -22.54
CA ARG A 228 -23.16 0.55 -23.38
C ARG A 228 -21.75 0.55 -22.78
N GLU A 229 -21.64 0.71 -21.47
CA GLU A 229 -20.39 0.83 -20.74
C GLU A 229 -19.73 -0.54 -20.44
N TYR A 230 -20.36 -1.66 -20.81
CA TYR A 230 -19.89 -3.00 -20.42
C TYR A 230 -18.49 -3.31 -20.96
N PHE A 231 -18.27 -3.11 -22.27
CA PHE A 231 -16.97 -3.34 -22.90
C PHE A 231 -15.91 -2.35 -22.41
N ASP A 232 -16.28 -1.06 -22.29
CA ASP A 232 -15.38 -0.02 -21.79
C ASP A 232 -14.89 -0.34 -20.37
N ASN A 233 -15.79 -0.78 -19.49
CA ASN A 233 -15.44 -1.16 -18.12
C ASN A 233 -14.51 -2.40 -18.08
N LEU A 234 -14.75 -3.39 -18.93
CA LEU A 234 -13.86 -4.55 -19.07
C LEU A 234 -12.47 -4.15 -19.59
N ASP A 235 -12.39 -3.25 -20.56
CA ASP A 235 -11.13 -2.72 -21.09
C ASP A 235 -10.35 -1.91 -20.04
N VAL A 236 -11.04 -1.10 -19.25
CA VAL A 236 -10.41 -0.34 -18.16
C VAL A 236 -9.78 -1.28 -17.14
N VAL A 237 -10.49 -2.33 -16.72
CA VAL A 237 -9.95 -3.31 -15.76
C VAL A 237 -8.82 -4.13 -16.38
N LYS A 238 -8.96 -4.54 -17.65
CA LYS A 238 -7.87 -5.19 -18.39
C LYS A 238 -6.60 -4.34 -18.36
N GLY A 239 -6.69 -3.06 -18.70
CA GLY A 239 -5.55 -2.14 -18.67
C GLY A 239 -4.95 -1.94 -17.26
N LYS A 240 -5.76 -2.03 -16.20
CA LYS A 240 -5.26 -2.02 -14.80
C LYS A 240 -4.48 -3.30 -14.47
N LEU A 241 -5.02 -4.45 -14.84
CA LEU A 241 -4.40 -5.76 -14.62
C LEU A 241 -3.11 -5.93 -15.43
N GLU A 242 -3.08 -5.49 -16.69
CA GLU A 242 -1.87 -5.48 -17.52
C GLU A 242 -0.76 -4.61 -16.91
N ARG A 243 -1.11 -3.43 -16.37
CA ARG A 243 -0.15 -2.58 -15.64
C ARG A 243 0.37 -3.26 -14.38
N LEU A 244 -0.49 -3.92 -13.61
CA LEU A 244 -0.07 -4.68 -12.43
C LEU A 244 0.85 -5.85 -12.83
N LEU A 245 0.49 -6.59 -13.88
CA LEU A 245 1.28 -7.68 -14.43
C LEU A 245 2.68 -7.21 -14.84
N LYS A 246 2.75 -6.08 -15.55
CA LYS A 246 4.03 -5.46 -15.93
C LYS A 246 4.85 -5.03 -14.71
N THR A 247 4.19 -4.45 -13.71
CA THR A 247 4.80 -4.03 -12.44
C THR A 247 5.46 -5.23 -11.75
N LEU A 248 4.74 -6.34 -11.63
CA LEU A 248 5.20 -7.57 -10.99
C LEU A 248 6.26 -8.33 -11.80
N ALA A 249 6.13 -8.36 -13.13
CA ALA A 249 6.90 -9.27 -13.96
C ALA A 249 8.09 -8.63 -14.70
N VAL A 250 8.11 -7.29 -14.88
CA VAL A 250 9.09 -6.59 -15.75
C VAL A 250 9.68 -5.31 -15.16
N ASP A 251 8.88 -4.46 -14.52
CA ASP A 251 9.28 -3.07 -14.20
C ASP A 251 10.28 -2.98 -13.04
N ASP A 252 10.49 -1.79 -12.46
CA ASP A 252 11.58 -1.47 -11.52
C ASP A 252 11.71 -2.45 -10.33
N LEU A 253 10.59 -3.08 -9.94
CA LEU A 253 10.53 -4.18 -8.98
C LEU A 253 11.43 -5.37 -9.36
N GLN A 254 11.68 -5.56 -10.65
CA GLN A 254 12.44 -6.65 -11.27
C GLN A 254 13.87 -6.28 -11.68
N LYS A 255 14.26 -5.00 -11.56
CA LYS A 255 15.56 -4.49 -12.03
C LYS A 255 16.71 -4.62 -11.01
N CYS A 256 16.41 -4.87 -9.74
CA CYS A 256 17.39 -4.90 -8.63
C CYS A 256 17.66 -6.32 -8.07
N PHE A 257 17.32 -7.35 -8.82
CA PHE A 257 17.48 -8.74 -8.35
C PHE A 257 18.91 -9.23 -8.46
N SER A 258 19.34 -9.97 -7.42
CA SER A 258 20.68 -10.54 -7.28
C SER A 258 20.60 -12.05 -7.32
N VAL A 259 21.75 -12.74 -7.40
CA VAL A 259 21.82 -14.22 -7.32
C VAL A 259 21.00 -14.81 -6.15
N LYS A 260 20.82 -14.03 -5.06
CA LYS A 260 20.12 -14.46 -3.84
C LYS A 260 18.60 -14.24 -3.87
N TYR A 261 18.11 -13.32 -4.69
CA TYR A 261 16.69 -12.99 -4.84
C TYR A 261 16.43 -12.87 -6.33
N PRO A 262 15.99 -13.93 -7.00
CA PRO A 262 15.71 -13.91 -8.44
C PRO A 262 14.39 -13.19 -8.73
N GLY A 263 14.32 -12.51 -9.87
CA GLY A 263 13.08 -11.95 -10.37
C GLY A 263 12.17 -13.00 -10.99
N PHE A 264 10.91 -12.65 -11.25
CA PHE A 264 9.96 -13.55 -11.92
C PHE A 264 10.46 -14.00 -13.31
N ARG A 265 11.07 -13.07 -14.06
CA ARG A 265 11.68 -13.40 -15.35
C ARG A 265 12.82 -14.42 -15.22
N ASP A 266 13.53 -14.44 -14.10
CA ASP A 266 14.56 -15.45 -13.81
C ASP A 266 13.92 -16.80 -13.43
N MET A 267 12.76 -16.79 -12.75
CA MET A 267 11.99 -18.00 -12.45
C MET A 267 11.41 -18.66 -13.70
N CYS A 268 11.08 -17.88 -14.74
CA CYS A 268 10.67 -18.40 -16.03
C CYS A 268 11.78 -19.13 -16.79
N TYR A 269 13.04 -18.93 -16.39
CA TYR A 269 14.21 -19.54 -17.02
C TYR A 269 14.74 -20.72 -16.19
N GLN A 270 14.14 -21.91 -16.33
CA GLN A 270 14.66 -23.14 -15.72
C GLN A 270 15.16 -24.11 -16.78
N LEU A 271 16.46 -24.42 -16.71
CA LEU A 271 17.13 -25.42 -17.54
C LEU A 271 17.39 -26.66 -16.68
N TYR A 272 16.89 -27.82 -17.11
CA TYR A 272 17.05 -29.13 -16.47
C TYR A 272 18.15 -29.94 -17.17
N PRO A 273 19.06 -30.60 -16.46
CA PRO A 273 20.01 -31.53 -17.08
C PRO A 273 19.26 -32.69 -17.74
N ASN A 274 19.55 -32.99 -19.00
CA ASN A 274 19.13 -34.26 -19.56
C ASN A 274 19.94 -35.38 -18.90
N TYR A 275 19.32 -36.18 -18.03
CA TYR A 275 19.99 -37.33 -17.41
C TYR A 275 20.41 -38.42 -18.41
N GLN A 276 20.01 -38.31 -19.69
CA GLN A 276 20.50 -39.17 -20.77
C GLN A 276 21.66 -38.56 -21.58
N ASP A 277 21.85 -37.24 -21.52
CA ASP A 277 22.91 -36.52 -22.24
C ASP A 277 23.37 -35.32 -21.40
N ASN A 278 24.35 -35.54 -20.51
CA ASN A 278 24.89 -34.55 -19.55
C ASN A 278 25.44 -33.25 -20.18
N LYS A 279 25.35 -33.09 -21.50
CA LYS A 279 25.77 -31.89 -22.24
C LYS A 279 24.61 -31.01 -22.70
N LYS A 280 23.36 -31.48 -22.65
CA LYS A 280 22.19 -30.72 -23.10
C LYS A 280 21.26 -30.41 -21.95
N LEU A 281 21.09 -29.12 -21.69
CA LEU A 281 20.09 -28.60 -20.78
C LEU A 281 18.75 -28.48 -21.53
N TYR A 282 17.66 -28.99 -20.95
CA TYR A 282 16.30 -28.85 -21.46
C TYR A 282 15.58 -27.73 -20.73
N TYR A 283 14.90 -26.85 -21.46
CA TYR A 283 14.02 -25.85 -20.86
C TYR A 283 12.81 -26.54 -20.22
N ARG A 284 12.67 -26.38 -18.90
CA ARG A 284 11.44 -26.65 -18.16
C ARG A 284 10.83 -25.29 -17.88
N GLY A 285 10.27 -24.65 -18.91
CA GLY A 285 9.69 -23.32 -18.78
C GLY A 285 8.69 -23.24 -17.63
N ASN A 286 8.60 -22.05 -17.04
CA ASN A 286 7.38 -21.71 -16.31
C ASN A 286 6.22 -21.71 -17.31
N SER A 287 5.15 -22.46 -17.01
CA SER A 287 3.94 -22.52 -17.85
C SER A 287 3.38 -21.13 -18.14
N GLU A 288 3.56 -20.21 -17.19
CA GLU A 288 3.05 -18.85 -17.30
C GLU A 288 3.80 -18.00 -18.33
N ALA A 289 5.02 -18.38 -18.74
CA ALA A 289 5.79 -17.60 -19.72
C ALA A 289 5.07 -17.50 -21.07
N GLU A 290 4.40 -18.57 -21.51
CA GLU A 290 3.60 -18.59 -22.73
C GLU A 290 2.36 -17.71 -22.61
N ARG A 291 1.67 -17.74 -21.46
CA ARG A 291 0.51 -16.87 -21.20
C ARG A 291 0.94 -15.39 -21.13
N LEU A 292 2.09 -15.11 -20.51
CA LEU A 292 2.64 -13.77 -20.38
C LEU A 292 3.10 -13.17 -21.70
N CYS A 293 3.60 -13.98 -22.65
CA CYS A 293 4.09 -13.45 -23.91
C CYS A 293 3.00 -12.80 -24.78
N VAL A 294 1.72 -13.07 -24.47
CA VAL A 294 0.55 -12.39 -25.07
C VAL A 294 0.51 -10.91 -24.69
N TYR A 295 0.93 -10.58 -23.46
CA TYR A 295 0.83 -9.23 -22.90
C TYR A 295 2.20 -8.51 -22.84
N LEU A 296 3.29 -9.26 -22.71
CA LEU A 296 4.63 -8.76 -22.41
C LEU A 296 5.68 -9.45 -23.29
N SER A 297 6.22 -8.72 -24.26
CA SER A 297 7.20 -9.23 -25.25
C SER A 297 8.49 -9.79 -24.64
N GLU A 298 8.82 -9.36 -23.42
CA GLU A 298 9.96 -9.76 -22.61
C GLU A 298 9.96 -11.26 -22.26
N PHE A 299 8.79 -11.90 -22.33
CA PHE A 299 8.56 -13.32 -22.09
C PHE A 299 8.48 -14.15 -23.38
N SER A 300 8.72 -13.55 -24.55
CA SER A 300 8.87 -14.32 -25.78
C SER A 300 10.05 -15.29 -25.69
N SER A 301 9.94 -16.43 -26.40
CA SER A 301 11.00 -17.45 -26.45
C SER A 301 12.36 -16.85 -26.78
N ASP A 302 12.42 -15.93 -27.75
CA ASP A 302 13.66 -15.27 -28.18
C ASP A 302 14.24 -14.37 -27.07
N MET A 303 13.39 -13.58 -26.42
CA MET A 303 13.82 -12.67 -25.34
C MET A 303 14.22 -13.39 -24.05
N LEU A 304 13.64 -14.56 -23.80
CA LEU A 304 14.09 -15.42 -22.70
C LEU A 304 15.39 -16.13 -23.08
N ALA A 305 15.56 -16.58 -24.33
CA ALA A 305 16.75 -17.27 -24.80
C ALA A 305 18.03 -16.40 -24.85
N ILE A 306 17.90 -15.10 -25.17
CA ILE A 306 19.03 -14.17 -25.27
C ILE A 306 19.63 -13.79 -23.89
N ARG A 307 18.86 -13.92 -22.80
CA ARG A 307 19.30 -13.44 -21.49
C ARG A 307 20.34 -14.40 -20.89
N GLY A 308 21.53 -13.89 -20.62
CA GLY A 308 22.56 -14.60 -19.85
C GLY A 308 22.08 -14.89 -18.43
N ARG A 309 22.34 -16.10 -17.93
CA ARG A 309 21.93 -16.55 -16.59
C ARG A 309 22.62 -15.74 -15.50
N VAL A 310 21.87 -15.29 -14.49
CA VAL A 310 22.45 -14.62 -13.30
C VAL A 310 23.04 -15.65 -12.32
N VAL A 311 22.42 -16.83 -12.22
CA VAL A 311 22.85 -17.96 -11.40
C VAL A 311 23.59 -18.94 -12.31
N GLY A 312 24.69 -19.58 -11.89
CA GLY A 312 25.26 -20.71 -12.65
C GLY A 312 24.27 -21.89 -12.75
N ASP A 313 24.74 -23.13 -12.97
CA ASP A 313 23.88 -24.33 -13.16
C ASP A 313 22.90 -24.73 -12.03
N SER A 314 22.68 -23.87 -11.04
CA SER A 314 21.77 -24.08 -9.90
C SER A 314 20.32 -23.69 -10.20
N ALA A 315 19.39 -24.38 -9.53
CA ALA A 315 17.97 -24.07 -9.58
C ALA A 315 17.68 -22.68 -9.01
N VAL A 316 16.77 -21.95 -9.66
CA VAL A 316 16.25 -20.67 -9.18
C VAL A 316 15.06 -20.97 -8.26
N PRO A 317 15.08 -20.59 -6.97
CA PRO A 317 13.93 -20.78 -6.09
C PRO A 317 12.74 -19.97 -6.62
N GLN A 318 11.56 -20.62 -6.66
CA GLN A 318 10.31 -19.95 -7.02
C GLN A 318 9.77 -19.22 -5.79
N ASP A 319 9.37 -17.96 -6.00
CA ASP A 319 8.56 -17.23 -5.02
C ASP A 319 7.10 -17.61 -5.25
N GLU A 320 6.52 -18.38 -4.33
CA GLU A 320 5.16 -18.91 -4.46
C GLU A 320 4.10 -17.80 -4.48
N ASN A 321 4.31 -16.70 -3.74
CA ASN A 321 3.36 -15.59 -3.69
C ASN A 321 3.39 -14.79 -4.99
N LEU A 322 4.57 -14.52 -5.54
CA LEU A 322 4.72 -13.86 -6.83
C LEU A 322 4.16 -14.70 -7.98
N HIS A 323 4.46 -16.01 -7.98
CA HIS A 323 3.94 -16.94 -8.99
C HIS A 323 2.42 -17.05 -8.92
N CYS A 324 1.86 -17.18 -7.72
CA CYS A 324 0.41 -17.19 -7.49
C CYS A 324 -0.22 -15.88 -7.94
N ALA A 325 0.35 -14.71 -7.60
CA ALA A 325 -0.16 -13.42 -8.01
C ALA A 325 -0.25 -13.29 -9.54
N ILE A 326 0.81 -13.65 -10.25
CA ILE A 326 0.84 -13.60 -11.72
C ILE A 326 -0.18 -14.56 -12.32
N THR A 327 -0.28 -15.77 -11.79
CA THR A 327 -1.26 -16.77 -12.25
C THR A 327 -2.69 -16.27 -12.08
N GLU A 328 -3.03 -15.70 -10.92
CA GLU A 328 -4.39 -15.18 -10.67
C GLU A 328 -4.71 -13.96 -11.54
N ILE A 329 -3.75 -13.05 -11.76
CA ILE A 329 -3.94 -11.92 -12.68
C ILE A 329 -4.18 -12.40 -14.11
N LEU A 330 -3.44 -13.40 -14.58
CA LEU A 330 -3.65 -14.00 -15.90
C LEU A 330 -5.02 -14.68 -16.00
N ASN A 331 -5.48 -15.37 -14.95
CA ASN A 331 -6.83 -15.95 -14.90
C ASN A 331 -7.92 -14.87 -15.01
N MET A 332 -7.73 -13.72 -14.35
CA MET A 332 -8.65 -12.58 -14.46
C MET A 332 -8.66 -11.98 -15.87
N LEU A 333 -7.50 -11.83 -16.50
CA LEU A 333 -7.39 -11.35 -17.88
C LEU A 333 -8.08 -12.29 -18.87
N GLU A 334 -7.90 -13.61 -18.73
CA GLU A 334 -8.62 -14.62 -19.52
C GLU A 334 -10.12 -14.58 -19.25
N SER A 335 -10.54 -14.35 -18.01
CA SER A 335 -11.96 -14.18 -17.65
C SER A 335 -12.56 -12.96 -18.34
N ILE A 336 -11.83 -11.84 -18.43
CA ILE A 336 -12.26 -10.65 -19.18
C ILE A 336 -12.45 -10.97 -20.66
N GLU A 337 -11.51 -11.67 -21.30
CA GLU A 337 -11.64 -12.04 -22.71
C GLU A 337 -12.82 -13.00 -22.93
N ASN A 338 -13.03 -13.97 -22.02
CA ASN A 338 -14.20 -14.84 -22.04
C ASN A 338 -15.52 -14.06 -21.92
N LEU A 339 -15.57 -13.05 -21.03
CA LEU A 339 -16.74 -12.18 -20.83
C LEU A 339 -17.04 -11.32 -22.07
N LYS A 340 -16.01 -10.80 -22.74
CA LYS A 340 -16.15 -10.07 -24.01
C LYS A 340 -16.65 -10.97 -25.13
N MET A 341 -16.05 -12.15 -25.27
CA MET A 341 -16.43 -13.13 -26.28
C MET A 341 -17.90 -13.50 -26.12
N ARG A 342 -18.35 -13.86 -24.91
CA ARG A 342 -19.76 -14.18 -24.62
C ARG A 342 -20.73 -13.07 -25.03
N ALA A 343 -20.40 -11.81 -24.73
CA ALA A 343 -21.24 -10.68 -25.10
C ALA A 343 -21.24 -10.41 -26.62
N SER A 344 -20.13 -10.69 -27.31
CA SER A 344 -20.00 -10.50 -28.77
C SER A 344 -20.62 -11.64 -29.60
N THR A 345 -20.82 -12.82 -29.03
CA THR A 345 -21.34 -14.02 -29.74
C THR A 345 -22.87 -14.07 -29.85
N LEU A 346 -23.57 -12.97 -29.56
CA LEU A 346 -25.02 -12.91 -29.71
C LEU A 346 -25.41 -12.99 -31.20
N PRO A 347 -26.44 -13.78 -31.56
CA PRO A 347 -26.87 -13.90 -32.96
C PRO A 347 -27.27 -12.57 -33.59
N ASP A 348 -26.99 -12.44 -34.88
CA ASP A 348 -27.29 -11.25 -35.67
C ASP A 348 -28.79 -11.10 -35.94
N THR A 349 -29.52 -12.22 -36.08
CA THR A 349 -30.96 -12.20 -36.31
C THR A 349 -31.74 -12.01 -35.01
N ALA A 350 -32.86 -11.29 -35.08
CA ALA A 350 -33.68 -11.00 -33.90
C ALA A 350 -34.27 -12.27 -33.27
N GLU A 351 -34.70 -13.23 -34.09
CA GLU A 351 -35.32 -14.49 -33.66
C GLU A 351 -34.32 -15.41 -32.93
N GLU A 352 -33.13 -15.60 -33.51
CA GLU A 352 -32.07 -16.41 -32.86
C GLU A 352 -31.56 -15.74 -31.58
N ARG A 353 -31.51 -14.41 -31.56
CA ARG A 353 -31.13 -13.64 -30.36
C ARG A 353 -32.14 -13.79 -29.23
N GLU A 354 -33.44 -13.70 -29.54
CA GLU A 354 -34.50 -13.91 -28.55
C GLU A 354 -34.45 -15.32 -27.97
N GLN A 355 -34.22 -16.33 -28.82
CA GLN A 355 -34.03 -17.71 -28.37
C GLN A 355 -32.78 -17.88 -27.50
N ALA A 356 -31.65 -17.27 -27.89
CA ALA A 356 -30.41 -17.31 -27.11
C ALA A 356 -30.57 -16.62 -25.73
N ILE A 357 -31.27 -15.48 -25.68
CA ILE A 357 -31.57 -14.77 -24.44
C ILE A 357 -32.51 -15.59 -23.56
N SER A 358 -33.50 -16.27 -24.13
CA SER A 358 -34.38 -17.17 -23.35
C SER A 358 -33.59 -18.31 -22.72
N VAL A 359 -32.69 -18.96 -23.46
CA VAL A 359 -31.82 -20.03 -22.94
C VAL A 359 -30.86 -19.50 -21.87
N LEU A 360 -30.32 -18.30 -22.05
CA LEU A 360 -29.48 -17.63 -21.06
C LEU A 360 -30.26 -17.36 -19.77
N SER A 361 -31.48 -16.83 -19.91
CA SER A 361 -32.39 -16.56 -18.79
C SER A 361 -32.67 -17.83 -17.98
N ASP A 362 -33.05 -18.92 -18.64
CA ASP A 362 -33.31 -20.19 -17.96
C ASP A 362 -32.08 -20.69 -17.20
N LYS A 363 -30.89 -20.65 -17.82
CA LYS A 363 -29.64 -21.08 -17.16
C LYS A 363 -29.27 -20.19 -15.98
N PHE A 364 -29.46 -18.88 -16.10
CA PHE A 364 -29.10 -17.92 -15.07
C PHE A 364 -29.94 -18.11 -13.80
N PHE A 365 -31.27 -18.15 -13.94
CA PHE A 365 -32.17 -18.33 -12.80
C PHE A 365 -32.12 -19.75 -12.24
N LEU A 366 -31.90 -20.78 -13.08
CA LEU A 366 -31.69 -22.15 -12.59
C LEU A 366 -30.43 -22.26 -11.72
N ALA A 367 -29.32 -21.62 -12.12
CA ALA A 367 -28.08 -21.64 -11.35
C ALA A 367 -28.23 -20.97 -9.97
N ASN A 368 -29.10 -19.95 -9.88
CA ASN A 368 -29.35 -19.22 -8.63
C ASN A 368 -30.39 -19.91 -7.73
N SER A 369 -31.35 -20.65 -8.31
CA SER A 369 -32.35 -21.42 -7.55
C SER A 369 -31.84 -22.72 -6.90
N GLY A 370 -30.63 -23.17 -7.26
CA GLY A 370 -30.10 -24.49 -6.94
C GLY A 370 -29.41 -24.65 -5.57
N SER A 371 -29.33 -23.61 -4.74
CA SER A 371 -28.57 -23.66 -3.48
C SER A 371 -29.35 -24.12 -2.24
N ASP A 372 -30.67 -24.31 -2.31
CA ASP A 372 -31.51 -24.43 -1.10
C ASP A 372 -32.11 -25.81 -0.78
N ASN A 373 -31.72 -26.89 -1.47
CA ASN A 373 -32.28 -28.22 -1.16
C ASN A 373 -31.24 -29.35 -1.19
N THR A 374 -30.26 -29.34 -0.28
CA THR A 374 -29.61 -30.58 0.19
C THR A 374 -28.95 -30.40 1.57
N VAL A 375 -29.77 -30.22 2.62
CA VAL A 375 -29.39 -30.71 3.95
C VAL A 375 -30.12 -32.04 4.14
N PRO A 376 -29.44 -33.19 4.15
CA PRO A 376 -30.07 -34.44 4.58
C PRO A 376 -30.31 -34.35 6.08
N ASP A 377 -31.56 -34.50 6.50
CA ASP A 377 -31.91 -34.72 7.89
C ASP A 377 -31.11 -35.92 8.44
N PRO A 378 -30.42 -35.77 9.58
CA PRO A 378 -29.73 -36.90 10.20
C PRO A 378 -30.77 -37.87 10.78
N ALA A 379 -30.79 -39.08 10.23
CA ALA A 379 -31.44 -40.24 10.85
C ALA A 379 -30.57 -40.84 11.96
#